data_AF-A0A9D6WMQ1-F1
#
_entry.id   AF-A0A9D6WMQ1-F1
#
_cell.length_a   1.000
_cell.length_b   1.000
_cell.length_c   1.000
_cell.angle_alpha   90.00
_cell.angle_beta   90.00
_cell.angle_gamma   90.00
#
_symmetry.space_group_name_H-M   'P 1'
#
loop_
_entity.id
_entity.type
_entity.pdbx_description
1 polymer ?
#
loop_
_entity_poly.entity_id
_entity_poly.type
_entity_poly.pdbx_seq_one_letter_code
_entity_poly.pdbx_strand_id
1 'polypeptide(L)'
;MDLNQAIAAHSDWKLKLRAAITKKEKVDAVTLSADDKCVLGKWLHGDAKAKYSSLKSYTDCLAKHASFHREAGKVAQAINAGNYTDAVAMLNAGTTYTLASTAATAGILALKKDTGL
;
A
#
# COMPACT_ATOMS: atom_id res chain seq x y z
N MET A 1 10.41 -14.05 -1.89
CA MET A 1 9.84 -12.69 -1.98
C MET A 1 10.82 -11.84 -2.75
N ASP A 2 10.37 -11.10 -3.76
CA ASP A 2 11.16 -10.09 -4.45
C ASP A 2 10.69 -8.70 -4.01
N LEU A 3 11.50 -8.02 -3.20
CA LEU A 3 11.15 -6.71 -2.64
C LEU A 3 11.24 -5.58 -3.68
N ASN A 4 11.96 -5.76 -4.78
CA ASN A 4 11.94 -4.79 -5.88
C ASN A 4 10.60 -4.83 -6.60
N GLN A 5 10.08 -6.03 -6.88
CA GLN A 5 8.73 -6.20 -7.44
C GLN A 5 7.66 -5.63 -6.50
N ALA A 6 7.81 -5.82 -5.18
CA ALA A 6 6.90 -5.23 -4.21
C ALA A 6 6.90 -3.70 -4.27
N ILE A 7 8.07 -3.06 -4.37
CA ILE A 7 8.19 -1.59 -4.52
C ILE A 7 7.51 -1.10 -5.81
N ALA A 8 7.75 -1.78 -6.94
CA ALA A 8 7.12 -1.44 -8.21
C ALA A 8 5.59 -1.54 -8.11
N ALA A 9 5.07 -2.65 -7.59
CA ALA A 9 3.64 -2.86 -7.41
C ALA A 9 2.98 -1.80 -6.50
N HIS A 10 3.70 -1.31 -5.49
CA HIS A 10 3.20 -0.25 -4.59
C HIS A 10 3.22 1.13 -5.23
N SER A 11 4.17 1.39 -6.12
CA SER A 11 4.22 2.62 -6.93
C SER A 11 3.06 2.67 -7.95
N ASP A 12 2.66 1.52 -8.49
CA ASP A 12 1.60 1.40 -9.49
C ASP A 12 0.18 1.59 -8.95
N TRP A 13 -0.03 1.48 -7.63
CA TRP A 13 -1.36 1.59 -7.03
C TRP A 13 -2.04 2.93 -7.32
N LYS A 14 -1.28 4.03 -7.38
CA LYS A 14 -1.81 5.35 -7.71
C LYS A 14 -2.40 5.38 -9.13
N LEU A 15 -1.73 4.71 -10.08
CA LEU A 15 -2.21 4.60 -11.45
C LEU A 15 -3.49 3.76 -11.52
N LYS A 16 -3.55 2.63 -10.80
CA LYS A 16 -4.74 1.76 -10.74
C LYS A 16 -5.96 2.50 -10.17
N LEU A 17 -5.78 3.24 -9.07
CA LEU A 17 -6.87 4.03 -8.46
C LEU A 17 -7.34 5.15 -9.40
N ARG A 18 -6.41 5.85 -10.07
CA ARG A 18 -6.78 6.85 -11.09
C ARG A 18 -7.56 6.25 -12.25
N ALA A 19 -7.13 5.08 -12.74
CA ALA A 19 -7.85 4.40 -13.82
C ALA A 19 -9.27 4.03 -13.39
N ALA A 20 -9.46 3.51 -12.16
CA ALA A 20 -10.79 3.21 -11.63
C ALA A 20 -11.68 4.46 -11.51
N ILE A 21 -11.11 5.60 -11.07
CA ILE A 21 -11.82 6.88 -11.05
C ILE A 21 -12.27 7.29 -12.46
N THR A 22 -11.36 7.29 -13.43
CA THR A 22 -11.66 7.69 -14.82
C THR A 22 -12.73 6.81 -15.45
N LYS A 23 -12.65 5.49 -15.23
CA LYS A 23 -13.61 4.52 -15.76
C LYS A 23 -14.90 4.43 -14.94
N LYS A 24 -14.97 5.11 -13.79
CA LYS A 24 -16.07 5.00 -12.81
C LYS A 24 -16.33 3.55 -12.39
N GLU A 25 -15.27 2.74 -12.35
CA GLU A 25 -15.33 1.34 -11.98
C GLU A 25 -15.33 1.19 -10.45
N LYS A 26 -16.17 0.28 -9.95
CA LYS A 26 -16.10 -0.11 -8.55
C LYS A 26 -14.81 -0.87 -8.28
N VAL A 27 -14.26 -0.66 -7.09
CA VAL A 27 -13.07 -1.36 -6.60
C VAL A 27 -13.43 -2.17 -5.36
N ASP A 28 -12.75 -3.31 -5.17
CA ASP A 28 -12.89 -4.09 -3.95
C ASP A 28 -12.17 -3.39 -2.79
N ALA A 29 -12.86 -2.44 -2.17
CA ALA A 29 -12.33 -1.62 -1.08
C ALA A 29 -12.00 -2.47 0.16
N VAL A 30 -12.69 -3.59 0.39
CA VAL A 30 -12.44 -4.47 1.54
C VAL A 30 -11.09 -5.14 1.38
N THR A 31 -10.85 -5.81 0.26
CA THR A 31 -9.56 -6.46 -0.02
C THR A 31 -8.42 -5.44 -0.10
N LEU A 32 -8.69 -4.25 -0.67
CA LEU A 32 -7.70 -3.20 -0.86
C LEU A 32 -7.30 -2.53 0.46
N SER A 33 -8.22 -2.40 1.41
CA SER A 33 -7.93 -1.84 2.74
C SER A 33 -7.21 -2.80 3.68
N ALA A 34 -7.25 -4.10 3.38
CA ALA A 34 -6.59 -5.14 4.16
C ALA A 34 -5.11 -5.27 3.78
N ASP A 35 -4.24 -5.12 4.77
CA ASP A 35 -2.79 -5.12 4.60
C ASP A 35 -2.18 -6.54 4.58
N ASP A 36 -3.01 -7.57 4.60
CA ASP A 36 -2.62 -8.98 4.57
C ASP A 36 -3.03 -9.69 3.26
N LYS A 37 -3.68 -8.99 2.32
CA LYS A 37 -4.22 -9.61 1.08
C LYS A 37 -3.31 -9.46 -0.13
N CYS A 38 -2.49 -8.41 -0.19
CA CYS A 38 -1.53 -8.24 -1.28
C CYS A 38 -0.34 -9.22 -1.12
N VAL A 39 0.42 -9.44 -2.19
CA VAL A 39 1.56 -10.40 -2.20
C VAL A 39 2.58 -10.06 -1.10
N LEU A 40 2.90 -8.77 -0.93
CA LEU A 40 3.79 -8.31 0.14
C LEU A 40 3.16 -8.52 1.52
N GLY A 41 1.90 -8.14 1.70
CA GLY A 41 1.16 -8.29 2.95
C GLY A 41 1.10 -9.72 3.46
N LYS A 42 0.75 -10.67 2.57
CA LYS A 42 0.76 -12.11 2.89
C LYS A 42 2.11 -12.58 3.41
N TRP A 43 3.19 -12.10 2.80
CA TRP A 43 4.55 -12.44 3.22
C TRP A 43 4.96 -11.74 4.52
N LEU A 44 4.60 -10.47 4.69
CA LEU A 44 4.86 -9.69 5.91
C LEU A 44 4.19 -10.31 7.14
N HIS A 45 2.95 -10.77 7.00
CA HIS A 45 2.19 -11.44 8.07
C HIS A 45 2.55 -12.92 8.24
N GLY A 46 3.15 -13.55 7.23
CA GLY A 46 3.60 -14.94 7.23
C GLY A 46 5.12 -15.07 7.43
N ASP A 47 5.83 -15.56 6.41
CA ASP A 47 7.26 -15.91 6.47
C ASP A 47 8.15 -14.81 7.04
N ALA A 48 7.90 -13.54 6.69
CA ALA A 48 8.73 -12.43 7.18
C ALA A 48 8.57 -12.25 8.68
N LYS A 49 7.37 -12.47 9.22
CA LYS A 49 7.13 -12.44 10.67
C LYS A 49 7.96 -13.50 11.37
N ALA A 50 8.00 -14.72 10.84
CA ALA A 50 8.77 -15.80 11.45
C ALA A 50 10.29 -15.55 11.42
N LYS A 51 10.79 -14.87 10.36
CA LYS A 51 12.23 -14.70 10.13
C LYS A 51 12.80 -13.37 10.66
N TYR A 52 12.00 -12.32 10.64
CA TYR A 52 12.49 -10.94 10.75
C TYR A 52 11.75 -10.11 11.80
N SER A 53 10.87 -10.70 12.63
CA SER A 53 10.09 -9.96 13.63
C SER A 53 10.94 -9.21 14.68
N SER A 54 12.19 -9.60 14.88
CA SER A 54 13.13 -8.92 15.78
C SER A 54 13.75 -7.66 15.15
N LEU A 55 13.67 -7.48 13.83
CA LEU A 55 14.20 -6.31 13.15
C LEU A 55 13.24 -5.13 13.27
N LYS A 56 13.76 -3.97 13.69
CA LYS A 56 12.98 -2.73 13.70
C LYS A 56 12.48 -2.36 12.29
N SER A 57 13.26 -2.62 11.25
CA SER A 57 12.87 -2.37 9.87
C SER A 57 11.67 -3.22 9.43
N TYR A 58 11.52 -4.43 9.97
CA TYR A 58 10.32 -5.26 9.75
C TYR A 58 9.09 -4.62 10.39
N THR A 59 9.15 -4.30 11.69
CA THR A 59 8.00 -3.70 12.39
C THR A 59 7.59 -2.37 11.77
N ASP A 60 8.56 -1.55 11.38
CA ASP A 60 8.32 -0.28 10.70
C ASP A 60 7.71 -0.51 9.30
N CYS A 61 8.21 -1.48 8.53
CA CYS A 61 7.68 -1.81 7.21
C CYS A 61 6.22 -2.27 7.31
N LEU A 62 5.91 -3.16 8.25
CA LEU A 62 4.55 -3.65 8.50
C LEU A 62 3.58 -2.50 8.82
N ALA A 63 3.96 -1.59 9.73
CA ALA A 63 3.12 -0.46 10.11
C ALA A 63 2.90 0.54 8.97
N LYS A 64 3.95 0.82 8.18
CA LYS A 64 3.86 1.71 7.01
C LYS A 64 3.01 1.10 5.90
N HIS A 65 3.15 -0.21 5.67
CA HIS A 65 2.34 -0.98 4.74
C HIS A 65 0.85 -0.95 5.12
N ALA A 66 0.52 -1.20 6.38
CA ALA A 66 -0.86 -1.13 6.87
C ALA A 66 -1.47 0.27 6.72
N SER A 67 -0.69 1.31 7.00
CA SER A 67 -1.14 2.70 6.83
C SER A 67 -1.41 3.03 5.36
N PHE A 68 -0.56 2.56 4.43
CA PHE A 68 -0.81 2.71 3.00
C PHE A 68 -2.13 2.05 2.57
N HIS A 69 -2.35 0.80 2.94
CA HIS A 69 -3.58 0.09 2.58
C HIS A 69 -4.84 0.74 3.16
N ARG A 70 -4.76 1.26 4.39
CA ARG A 70 -5.87 2.04 4.98
C ARG A 70 -6.20 3.29 4.16
N GLU A 71 -5.19 4.09 3.77
CA GLU A 71 -5.44 5.29 2.96
C GLU A 71 -5.92 4.95 1.55
N ALA A 72 -5.39 3.89 0.94
CA ALA A 72 -5.86 3.39 -0.34
C ALA A 72 -7.33 2.91 -0.24
N GLY A 73 -7.71 2.28 0.88
CA GLY A 73 -9.08 1.88 1.21
C GLY A 73 -10.06 3.05 1.25
N LYS A 74 -9.64 4.19 1.81
CA LYS A 74 -10.47 5.41 1.82
C LYS A 74 -10.71 5.94 0.40
N VAL A 75 -9.68 5.95 -0.45
CA VAL A 75 -9.83 6.34 -1.86
C VAL A 75 -10.81 5.39 -2.56
N ALA A 76 -10.68 4.08 -2.31
CA ALA A 76 -11.56 3.06 -2.87
C ALA A 76 -13.02 3.24 -2.44
N GLN A 77 -13.26 3.60 -1.18
CA GLN A 77 -14.60 3.93 -0.67
C GLN A 77 -15.17 5.18 -1.37
N ALA A 78 -14.37 6.23 -1.55
CA ALA A 78 -14.79 7.44 -2.27
C ALA A 78 -15.16 7.13 -3.73
N ILE A 79 -14.40 6.28 -4.42
CA ILE A 79 -14.71 5.79 -5.77
C ILE A 79 -16.07 5.08 -5.79
N ASN A 80 -16.28 4.13 -4.87
CA ASN A 80 -17.49 3.33 -4.80
C ASN A 80 -18.74 4.15 -4.43
N ALA A 81 -18.57 5.25 -3.70
CA ALA A 81 -19.62 6.21 -3.38
C ALA A 81 -19.95 7.17 -4.53
N GLY A 82 -19.18 7.16 -5.62
CA GLY A 82 -19.35 8.10 -6.74
C GLY A 82 -18.71 9.48 -6.50
N ASN A 83 -17.95 9.65 -5.41
CA ASN A 83 -17.29 10.89 -5.02
C ASN A 83 -15.97 11.07 -5.79
N TYR A 84 -16.03 11.09 -7.13
CA TYR A 84 -14.85 11.04 -7.97
C TYR A 84 -13.93 12.27 -7.82
N THR A 85 -14.51 13.46 -7.63
CA THR A 85 -13.74 14.70 -7.39
C THR A 85 -12.88 14.57 -6.13
N ASP A 86 -13.47 14.07 -5.03
CA ASP A 86 -12.75 13.85 -3.78
C ASP A 86 -11.70 12.75 -3.94
N ALA A 87 -12.05 11.65 -4.61
CA ALA A 87 -11.12 10.56 -4.88
C ALA A 87 -9.89 11.02 -5.67
N VAL A 88 -10.04 11.93 -6.64
CA VAL A 88 -8.91 12.57 -7.33
C VAL A 88 -8.11 13.44 -6.36
N ALA A 89 -8.78 14.28 -5.57
CA ALA A 89 -8.12 15.17 -4.61
C ALA A 89 -7.28 14.40 -3.58
N MET A 90 -7.76 13.25 -3.11
CA MET A 90 -7.05 12.37 -2.17
C MET A 90 -5.74 11.81 -2.74
N LEU A 91 -5.59 11.74 -4.07
CA LEU A 91 -4.38 11.24 -4.75
C LEU A 91 -3.38 12.36 -5.10
N ASN A 92 -3.67 13.61 -4.77
CA ASN A 92 -2.79 14.74 -5.04
C ASN A 92 -1.52 14.73 -4.17
N ALA A 93 -0.49 15.46 -4.59
CA ALA A 93 0.75 15.57 -3.83
C ALA A 93 0.48 16.17 -2.43
N GLY A 94 1.17 15.66 -1.41
CA GLY A 94 1.06 16.15 -0.03
C GLY A 94 -0.13 15.58 0.76
N THR A 95 -0.99 14.77 0.15
CA THR A 95 -2.10 14.12 0.87
C THR A 95 -1.61 12.95 1.72
N THR A 96 -2.45 12.51 2.66
CA THR A 96 -2.20 11.32 3.50
C THR A 96 -1.91 10.09 2.66
N TYR A 97 -2.61 9.88 1.54
CA TYR A 97 -2.34 8.77 0.62
C TYR A 97 -0.91 8.83 0.07
N THR A 98 -0.48 9.98 -0.45
CA THR A 98 0.85 10.09 -1.05
C THR A 98 1.97 9.97 -0.02
N LEU A 99 1.78 10.52 1.17
CA LEU A 99 2.71 10.34 2.30
C LEU A 99 2.80 8.87 2.71
N ALA A 100 1.66 8.17 2.85
CA ALA A 100 1.63 6.76 3.21
C ALA A 100 2.24 5.85 2.12
N SER A 101 1.99 6.16 0.85
CA SER A 101 2.57 5.43 -0.29
C SER A 101 4.10 5.57 -0.33
N THR A 102 4.63 6.78 -0.18
CA THR A 102 6.09 7.00 -0.10
C THR A 102 6.69 6.31 1.13
N ALA A 103 6.02 6.39 2.28
CA ALA A 103 6.48 5.74 3.50
C ALA A 103 6.50 4.21 3.37
N ALA A 104 5.51 3.60 2.72
CA ALA A 104 5.49 2.16 2.45
C ALA A 104 6.69 1.73 1.60
N THR A 105 6.96 2.42 0.48
CA THR A 105 8.14 2.14 -0.36
C THR A 105 9.45 2.29 0.42
N ALA A 106 9.59 3.33 1.24
CA ALA A 106 10.76 3.52 2.10
C ALA A 106 10.90 2.40 3.16
N GLY A 107 9.79 1.94 3.73
CA GLY A 107 9.77 0.82 4.68
C GLY A 107 10.23 -0.49 4.04
N ILE A 108 9.77 -0.78 2.82
CA ILE A 108 10.18 -1.97 2.06
C ILE A 108 11.67 -1.91 1.74
N LEU A 109 12.18 -0.74 1.31
CA LEU A 109 13.60 -0.57 1.01
C LEU A 109 14.48 -0.76 2.25
N ALA A 110 14.06 -0.26 3.41
CA ALA A 110 14.78 -0.45 4.67
C ALA A 110 14.82 -1.92 5.08
N LEU A 111 13.67 -2.62 5.01
CA LEU A 111 13.62 -4.06 5.30
C LEU A 111 14.49 -4.86 4.32
N LYS A 112 14.47 -4.51 3.05
CA LYS A 112 15.34 -5.12 2.03
C LYS A 112 16.82 -5.02 2.40
N LYS A 113 17.26 -3.81 2.77
CA LYS A 113 18.64 -3.55 3.18
C LYS A 113 19.08 -4.43 4.36
N ASP A 114 18.24 -4.54 5.39
CA ASP A 114 18.58 -5.29 6.61
C ASP A 114 18.50 -6.81 6.44
N THR A 115 17.70 -7.29 5.48
CA THR A 115 17.50 -8.73 5.23
C THR A 115 18.38 -9.29 4.14
N GLY A 116 18.99 -8.44 3.31
CA GLY A 116 19.81 -8.83 2.17
C GLY A 116 19.02 -9.44 1.00
N LEU A 117 17.70 -9.23 0.96
CA LEU A 117 16.79 -9.69 -0.09
C LEU A 117 16.81 -8.79 -1.35
#